data_AF-A0A965RD02-F1
#
_entry.id   AF-A0A965RD02-F1
#
_cell.length_a   1.000
_cell.length_b   1.000
_cell.length_c   1.000
_cell.angle_alpha   90.00
_cell.angle_beta   90.00
_cell.angle_gamma   90.00
#
_symmetry.space_group_name_H-M   'P 1'
#
loop_
_entity.id
_entity.type
_entity.pdbx_description
1 polymer ?
#
loop_
_entity_poly.entity_id
_entity_poly.type
_entity_poly.pdbx_seq_one_letter_code
_entity_poly.pdbx_strand_id
1 'polypeptide(L)' 'MILGDEVARRRTFAIISHPDAGKTTLTEKLLLFGGA' A
#
# COMPACT_ATOMS: atom_id res chain seq x y z
N MET A 1 0.01 4.99 24.27
CA MET A 1 -0.26 5.40 22.88
C MET A 1 -1.64 6.01 22.84
N ILE A 2 -1.79 7.21 22.28
CA ILE A 2 -3.08 7.88 22.19
C ILE A 2 -3.76 7.38 20.90
N LEU A 3 -5.07 7.13 20.93
CA LEU A 3 -5.83 6.61 19.78
C LEU A 3 -5.59 7.43 18.50
N GLY A 4 -5.48 8.76 18.64
CA GLY A 4 -5.23 9.68 17.52
C GLY A 4 -3.91 9.44 16.80
N ASP A 5 -2.84 9.11 17.53
CA ASP A 5 -1.52 8.87 16.95
C ASP A 5 -1.54 7.62 16.04
N GLU A 6 -2.22 6.57 16.49
CA GLU A 6 -2.36 5.35 15.71
C GLU A 6 -3.23 5.55 14.46
N VAL A 7 -4.28 6.37 14.55
CA VAL A 7 -5.13 6.70 13.39
C VAL A 7 -4.31 7.48 12.35
N ALA A 8 -3.51 8.45 12.79
CA ALA A 8 -2.71 9.30 11.89
C ALA A 8 -1.65 8.52 11.08
N ARG A 9 -1.15 7.38 11.58
CA ARG A 9 -0.15 6.52 10.90
C ARG A 9 -0.72 5.67 9.77
N ARG A 10 -2.02 5.38 9.77
CA ARG A 10 -2.64 4.46 8.78
C ARG A 10 -2.71 5.10 7.39
N ARG A 11 -2.43 4.29 6.36
CA ARG A 11 -2.60 4.65 4.95
C ARG A 11 -3.31 3.50 4.24
N THR A 12 -4.58 3.70 3.87
CA THR A 12 -5.40 2.74 3.15
C THR A 12 -5.61 3.23 1.73
N PHE A 13 -5.21 2.44 0.73
CA PHE A 13 -5.33 2.81 -0.68
C PHE A 13 -5.54 1.58 -1.56
N ALA A 14 -5.90 1.81 -2.82
CA ALA A 14 -6.05 0.78 -3.83
C ALA A 14 -5.32 1.19 -5.11
N ILE A 15 -4.84 0.20 -5.87
CA ILE A 15 -4.29 0.41 -7.22
C ILE A 15 -5.38 0.01 -8.22
N ILE A 16 -5.84 0.97 -9.02
CA ILE A 16 -6.78 0.76 -10.14
C ILE A 16 -6.08 1.02 -11.46
N SER A 17 -6.19 0.10 -12.41
CA SER A 17 -5.55 0.21 -13.72
C SER A 17 -6.29 -0.62 -14.76
N HIS A 18 -6.00 -0.37 -16.03
CA HIS A 18 -6.39 -1.26 -17.14
C HIS A 18 -5.60 -2.59 -17.05
N PRO A 19 -6.09 -3.69 -17.68
CA PRO A 19 -5.31 -4.90 -17.89
C PRO A 19 -3.89 -4.60 -18.41
N ASP A 20 -2.93 -5.41 -17.96
CA ASP A 20 -1.51 -5.37 -18.36
C ASP A 20 -0.72 -4.08 -18.01
N ALA A 21 -1.32 -3.12 -17.30
CA ALA A 21 -0.64 -1.90 -16.83
C ALA A 21 0.38 -2.12 -15.70
N GLY A 22 0.65 -3.39 -15.32
CA GLY A 22 1.68 -3.72 -14.32
C GLY A 22 1.27 -3.56 -12.86
N LYS A 23 -0.03 -3.56 -12.54
CA LYS A 23 -0.53 -3.48 -11.14
C LYS A 23 0.14 -4.50 -10.22
N THR A 24 0.26 -5.75 -10.66
CA THR A 24 0.87 -6.83 -9.88
C THR A 24 2.34 -6.56 -9.57
N THR A 25 3.12 -6.17 -10.59
CA THR A 25 4.54 -5.83 -10.43
C THR A 25 4.77 -4.65 -9.49
N LEU A 26 3.90 -3.64 -9.54
CA LEU A 26 3.96 -2.52 -8.59
C LEU A 26 3.66 -2.99 -7.15
N THR A 27 2.61 -3.80 -6.96
CA THR A 27 2.27 -4.36 -5.65
C THR A 27 3.42 -5.16 -5.05
N GLU A 28 4.09 -6.01 -5.83
CA GLU A 28 5.25 -6.80 -5.37
C GLU A 28 6.39 -5.92 -4.86
N LYS A 29 6.71 -4.82 -5.57
CA LYS A 29 7.75 -3.89 -5.12
C LYS A 29 7.35 -3.17 -3.82
N LEU A 30 6.09 -2.75 -3.70
CA LEU A 30 5.60 -2.11 -2.49
C LEU A 30 5.68 -3.05 -1.27
N LEU A 31 5.34 -4.32 -1.46
CA LEU A 31 5.47 -5.36 -0.43
C LEU A 31 6.93 -5.58 -0.04
N LEU A 32 7.84 -5.69 -1.01
CA LEU A 32 9.28 -5.81 -0.75
C LEU A 32 9.82 -4.63 0.07
N PHE A 33 9.47 -3.39 -0.30
CA PHE A 33 9.87 -2.20 0.45
C PHE A 33 9.22 -2.10 1.83
N GLY A 34 8.02 -2.68 1.99
CA GLY A 34 7.32 -2.77 3.26
C GLY A 34 7.82 -3.88 4.20
N GLY A 35 8.74 -4.74 3.73
CA GLY A 35 9.22 -5.89 4.49
C GLY A 35 8.16 -6.98 4.68
N ALA A 36 7.26 -7.13 3.70
CA ALA A 36 6.21 -8.15 3.70
C ALA A 36 6.74 -9.58 3.45
#